data_AF-A0A961E0J2-F1
#
_entry.id   AF-A0A961E0J2-F1
#
_cell.length_a   1.000
_cell.length_b   1.000
_cell.length_c   1.000
_cell.angle_alpha   90.00
_cell.angle_beta   90.00
_cell.angle_gamma   90.00
#
_symmetry.space_group_name_H-M   'P 1'
#
loop_
_entity.id
_entity.type
_entity.pdbx_description
1 polymer ?
#
loop_
_entity_poly.entity_id
_entity_poly.type
_entity_poly.pdbx_seq_one_letter_code
_entity_poly.pdbx_strand_id
1 'polypeptide(L)'
;MPTAHRRHAVTETDDIAAALDAARAVWPELADKPGALLRRLILTGEEALQARRSKAAEGRRRAIDRTSGILIGVYEPGYLDDVRQDWPE
;
A
#
# COMPACT_ATOMS: atom_id res chain seq x y z
N MET A 1 34.11 -5.97 10.61
CA MET A 1 33.01 -6.94 10.45
C MET A 1 32.09 -6.49 9.32
N PRO A 2 32.09 -7.15 8.14
CA PRO A 2 31.07 -6.92 7.14
C PRO A 2 29.80 -7.67 7.57
N THR A 3 28.73 -6.94 7.89
CA THR A 3 27.40 -7.52 8.05
C THR A 3 26.88 -7.94 6.67
N ALA A 4 26.18 -9.07 6.56
CA ALA A 4 25.60 -9.56 5.30
C ALA A 4 24.58 -8.58 4.66
N HIS A 5 24.18 -7.52 5.37
CA HIS A 5 23.22 -6.53 4.91
C HIS A 5 23.89 -5.19 4.64
N ARG A 6 23.42 -4.50 3.60
CA ARG A 6 23.90 -3.18 3.21
C ARG A 6 23.55 -2.16 4.29
N ARG A 7 24.52 -1.30 4.62
CA ARG A 7 24.28 -0.15 5.51
C ARG A 7 23.75 1.01 4.66
N HIS A 8 22.66 1.60 5.13
CA HIS A 8 22.11 2.83 4.57
C HIS A 8 22.42 3.95 5.56
N ALA A 9 23.37 4.81 5.21
CA ALA A 9 23.68 5.99 6.02
C ALA A 9 22.59 7.05 5.78
N VAL A 10 22.14 7.67 6.86
CA VAL A 10 21.14 8.74 6.82
C VAL A 10 21.72 9.90 7.61
N THR A 11 21.78 11.07 6.98
CA THR A 11 22.16 12.32 7.65
C THR A 11 20.94 12.90 8.32
N GLU A 12 21.04 13.30 9.59
CA GLU A 12 19.94 13.96 10.28
C GLU A 12 19.75 15.37 9.70
N THR A 13 18.58 15.57 9.12
CA THR A 13 18.04 16.82 8.60
C THR A 13 16.89 17.28 9.48
N ASP A 14 16.42 18.53 9.34
CA ASP A 14 15.36 19.09 10.20
C ASP A 14 14.06 18.26 10.20
N ASP A 15 13.70 17.70 9.04
CA ASP A 15 12.55 16.79 8.89
C ASP A 15 12.77 15.45 9.60
N ILE A 16 13.99 14.92 9.60
CA ILE A 16 14.35 13.71 10.34
C ILE A 16 14.35 13.97 11.85
N ALA A 17 14.87 15.11 12.29
CA ALA A 17 14.83 15.52 13.69
C ALA A 17 13.38 15.60 14.19
N ALA A 18 12.50 16.26 13.43
CA ALA A 18 11.07 16.35 13.76
C ALA A 18 10.39 14.96 13.77
N ALA A 19 10.73 14.07 12.83
CA ALA A 19 10.21 12.71 12.81
C ALA A 19 10.68 11.90 14.03
N LEU A 20 11.93 12.09 14.45
CA LEU A 20 12.46 11.47 15.66
C LEU A 20 11.76 12.01 16.92
N ASP A 21 11.51 13.31 17.03
CA ASP A 21 10.75 13.88 18.15
C ASP A 21 9.34 13.30 18.25
N ALA A 22 8.63 13.20 17.13
CA ALA A 22 7.34 12.53 17.10
C ALA A 22 7.43 11.06 17.52
N ALA A 23 8.49 10.36 17.08
CA ALA A 23 8.73 8.97 17.46
C ALA A 23 9.03 8.81 18.96
N ARG A 24 9.78 9.75 19.57
CA ARG A 24 10.05 9.75 21.03
C ARG A 24 8.79 9.87 21.86
N ALA A 25 7.83 10.68 21.41
CA ALA A 25 6.55 10.84 22.10
C ALA A 25 5.71 9.54 22.08
N VAL A 26 5.82 8.75 21.01
CA VAL A 26 5.08 7.48 20.85
C VAL A 26 5.80 6.29 21.49
N TRP A 27 7.14 6.27 21.43
CA TRP A 27 8.00 5.21 21.96
C TRP A 27 9.03 5.78 22.95
N PRO A 28 8.61 6.24 24.13
CA PRO A 28 9.49 6.85 25.12
C PRO A 28 10.60 5.90 25.60
N GLU A 29 10.37 4.58 25.57
CA GLU A 29 11.37 3.55 25.91
C GLU A 29 12.57 3.50 24.93
N LEU A 30 12.44 4.13 23.77
CA LEU A 30 13.48 4.25 22.75
C LEU A 30 14.01 5.68 22.61
N ALA A 31 13.63 6.61 23.50
CA ALA A 31 13.86 8.04 23.29
C ALA A 31 15.33 8.42 23.06
N ASP A 32 16.24 7.76 23.78
CA ASP A 32 17.69 7.97 23.71
C ASP A 32 18.39 7.09 22.65
N LYS A 33 17.61 6.40 21.81
CA LYS A 33 18.10 5.42 20.83
C LYS A 33 17.65 5.80 19.41
N PRO A 34 18.22 6.86 18.80
CA PRO A 34 17.77 7.36 17.49
C PRO A 34 17.82 6.30 16.39
N GLY A 35 18.83 5.43 16.36
CA GLY A 35 18.88 4.31 15.41
C GLY A 35 17.74 3.29 15.59
N ALA A 36 17.30 3.05 16.82
CA ALA A 36 16.17 2.17 17.10
C ALA A 36 14.83 2.82 16.70
N LEU A 37 14.70 4.14 16.93
CA LEU A 37 13.55 4.92 16.48
C LEU A 37 13.44 4.95 14.94
N LEU A 38 14.54 5.21 14.23
CA LEU A 38 14.57 5.16 12.76
C LEU A 38 14.13 3.78 12.25
N ARG A 39 14.65 2.70 12.84
CA ARG A 39 14.21 1.34 12.50
C ARG A 39 12.72 1.16 12.74
N ARG A 40 12.20 1.61 13.88
CA ARG A 40 10.78 1.47 14.23
C ARG A 40 9.88 2.25 13.28
N LEU A 41 10.25 3.49 12.96
CA LEU A 41 9.57 4.34 11.98
C LEU A 41 9.50 3.68 10.60
N ILE A 42 10.60 3.10 10.11
CA ILE A 42 10.63 2.41 8.81
C ILE A 42 9.64 1.24 8.79
N LEU A 43 9.62 0.42 9.84
CA LEU A 43 8.72 -0.74 9.92
C LEU A 43 7.25 -0.31 10.01
N THR A 44 6.94 0.69 10.85
CA THR A 44 5.59 1.25 10.93
C THR A 44 5.15 1.91 9.62
N GLY A 45 6.08 2.57 8.92
CA GLY A 45 5.84 3.12 7.58
C GLY A 45 5.53 2.04 6.55
N GLU A 46 6.21 0.90 6.60
CA GLU A 46 5.96 -0.26 5.74
C GLU A 46 4.55 -0.81 5.95
N GLU A 47 4.16 -1.05 7.21
CA GLU A 47 2.79 -1.47 7.57
C GLU A 47 1.73 -0.49 7.03
N ALA A 48 1.96 0.82 7.17
CA ALA A 48 1.05 1.85 6.66
C ALA A 48 0.95 1.84 5.12
N LEU A 49 2.05 1.60 4.42
CA LEU A 49 2.07 1.48 2.96
C LEU A 49 1.32 0.24 2.48
N GLN A 50 1.49 -0.91 3.16
CA GLN A 50 0.74 -2.12 2.84
C GLN A 50 -0.76 -1.93 3.07
N ALA A 51 -1.14 -1.32 4.19
CA ALA A 51 -2.55 -1.02 4.48
C ALA A 51 -3.19 -0.13 3.40
N ARG A 52 -2.46 0.87 2.88
CA ARG A 52 -2.92 1.72 1.76
C ARG A 52 -3.11 0.92 0.48
N ARG A 53 -2.17 0.03 0.14
CA ARG A 53 -2.26 -0.84 -1.04
C ARG A 53 -3.45 -1.79 -0.95
N SER A 54 -3.65 -2.44 0.20
CA SER A 54 -4.79 -3.33 0.44
C SER A 54 -6.11 -2.58 0.31
N LYS A 55 -6.25 -1.40 0.93
CA LYS A 55 -7.46 -0.57 0.81
C LYS A 55 -7.75 -0.17 -0.64
N ALA A 56 -6.73 0.18 -1.43
CA ALA A 56 -6.90 0.51 -2.84
C ALA A 56 -7.35 -0.72 -3.66
N ALA A 57 -6.77 -1.89 -3.40
CA ALA A 57 -7.16 -3.15 -4.05
C ALA A 57 -8.59 -3.56 -3.69
N GLU A 58 -8.98 -3.44 -2.42
CA GLU A 58 -10.35 -3.68 -1.98
C GLU A 58 -11.34 -2.69 -2.59
N GLY A 59 -10.98 -1.41 -2.69
CA GLY A 59 -11.81 -0.39 -3.34
C GLY A 59 -12.09 -0.76 -4.79
N ARG A 60 -11.08 -1.23 -5.52
CA ARG A 60 -11.24 -1.74 -6.88
C ARG A 60 -12.13 -2.97 -6.93
N ARG A 61 -11.92 -3.96 -6.06
CA ARG A 61 -12.77 -5.18 -6.02
C ARG A 61 -14.22 -4.84 -5.71
N ARG A 62 -14.49 -3.99 -4.71
CA ARG A 62 -15.84 -3.53 -4.37
C ARG A 62 -16.52 -2.82 -5.54
N ALA A 63 -15.77 -2.03 -6.32
CA ALA A 63 -16.31 -1.40 -7.52
C ALA A 63 -16.68 -2.44 -8.59
N ILE A 64 -15.80 -3.43 -8.84
CA ILE A 64 -16.07 -4.53 -9.77
C ILE A 64 -17.28 -5.34 -9.32
N ASP A 65 -17.35 -5.78 -8.06
CA ASP A 65 -18.48 -6.56 -7.54
C ASP A 65 -19.79 -5.78 -7.63
N ARG A 66 -19.76 -4.46 -7.38
CA ARG A 66 -20.95 -3.61 -7.49
C ARG A 66 -21.46 -3.51 -8.92
N THR A 67 -20.58 -3.43 -9.92
CA THR A 67 -20.98 -3.28 -11.33
C THR A 67 -21.14 -4.62 -12.03
N SER A 68 -20.52 -5.68 -11.51
CA SER A 68 -20.63 -7.03 -12.04
C SER A 68 -22.07 -7.49 -11.95
N GLY A 69 -22.61 -7.92 -13.08
CA GLY A 69 -23.95 -8.47 -13.14
C GLY A 69 -25.10 -7.46 -13.12
N ILE A 70 -24.85 -6.15 -13.02
CA ILE A 70 -25.90 -5.12 -13.08
C ILE A 70 -26.70 -5.18 -14.40
N LEU A 71 -26.08 -5.66 -15.48
CA LEU A 71 -26.72 -5.78 -16.79
C LEU A 71 -27.18 -7.22 -17.11
N ILE A 72 -27.17 -8.13 -16.13
CA ILE A 72 -27.73 -9.48 -16.32
C ILE A 72 -29.23 -9.35 -16.60
N GLY A 73 -29.68 -9.98 -17.69
CA GLY A 73 -31.08 -9.94 -18.14
C GLY A 73 -31.46 -8.72 -18.97
N VAL A 74 -30.55 -7.77 -19.21
CA VAL A 74 -30.77 -6.65 -20.14
C VAL A 74 -30.55 -7.08 -21.59
N TYR A 75 -29.67 -8.04 -21.82
CA TYR A 75 -29.34 -8.54 -23.15
C TYR A 75 -30.21 -9.73 -23.51
N GLU A 76 -30.72 -9.72 -24.75
CA GLU A 76 -31.51 -10.82 -25.29
C GLU A 76 -30.68 -12.11 -25.41
N PRO A 77 -31.33 -13.29 -25.35
CA PRO A 77 -30.66 -14.55 -25.63
C PRO A 77 -29.96 -14.52 -27.00
N GLY A 78 -28.70 -14.95 -27.06
CA GLY A 78 -27.90 -14.97 -28.31
C GLY A 78 -27.13 -13.67 -28.60
N TYR A 79 -27.39 -12.57 -27.88
CA TYR A 79 -26.74 -11.28 -28.11
C TYR A 79 -25.20 -11.34 -28.08
N LEU A 80 -24.63 -12.16 -27.19
CA LEU A 80 -23.18 -12.30 -27.09
C LEU A 80 -22.55 -12.99 -28.30
N ASP A 81 -23.29 -13.90 -28.95
CA ASP A 81 -22.82 -14.63 -30.12
C ASP A 81 -22.90 -13.75 -31.38
N ASP A 82 -23.88 -12.84 -31.45
CA ASP A 82 -23.97 -11.82 -32.49
C ASP A 82 -22.80 -10.83 -32.40
N VAL A 83 -22.49 -10.32 -31.21
CA VAL A 83 -21.37 -9.38 -31.00
C VAL A 83 -20.01 -10.02 -31.34
N ARG A 84 -19.85 -11.32 -31.09
CA ARG A 84 -18.60 -12.04 -31.39
C ARG A 84 -18.37 -12.27 -32.87
N GLN A 85 -19.42 -12.36 -33.68
CA GLN A 85 -19.30 -12.50 -35.14
C GLN A 85 -18.70 -11.26 -35.80
N ASP A 86 -18.89 -10.09 -35.19
CA ASP A 86 -18.39 -8.80 -35.69
C ASP A 86 -16.93 -8.50 -35.28
N TRP A 87 -16.30 -9.36 -34.48
CA TRP A 87 -14.92 -9.17 -34.03
C TRP A 87 -13.94 -10.03 -34.85
N PRO A 88 -13.01 -9.44 -35.62
CA PRO A 88 -11.99 -10.21 -36.33
C PRO A 88 -10.98 -10.83 -35.37
N GLU A 89 -10.43 -12.01 -35.73
CA GLU A 89 -9.45 -12.78 -34.94
C GLU A 89 -8.23 -11.97 -34.47
#